data_AF-A0A351DTR3-F1
#
_entry.id   AF-A0A351DTR3-F1
#
_cell.length_a   1.000
_cell.length_b   1.000
_cell.length_c   1.000
_cell.angle_alpha   90.00
_cell.angle_beta   90.00
_cell.angle_gamma   90.00
#
_symmetry.space_group_name_H-M   'P 1'
#
loop_
_entity.id
_entity.type
_entity.pdbx_description
1 polymer ?
#
loop_
_entity_poly.entity_id
_entity_poly.type
_entity_poly.pdbx_seq_one_letter_code
_entity_poly.pdbx_strand_id
1 'polypeptide(L)' 'MWERFCYYGMRVLLTLFLVKSLLKGDSDAALIYGAYTALIYAAPVLGGKMADQYLGYRYAILLGAVLMAIG' A
#
# COMPACT_ATOMS: atom_id res chain seq x y z
N MET A 1 14.51 -4.29 -2.04
CA MET A 1 13.90 -5.45 -2.75
C MET A 1 12.72 -6.05 -1.97
N TRP A 2 12.81 -6.19 -0.64
CA TRP A 2 11.74 -6.73 0.21
C TRP A 2 10.40 -5.97 0.09
N GLU A 3 10.43 -4.63 0.01
CA GLU A 3 9.22 -3.80 -0.15
C GLU A 3 8.39 -4.18 -1.38
N ARG A 4 9.03 -4.53 -2.50
CA ARG A 4 8.31 -4.94 -3.72
C ARG A 4 7.68 -6.33 -3.57
N PHE A 5 8.34 -7.24 -2.86
CA PHE A 5 7.79 -8.57 -2.58
C PHE A 5 6.54 -8.48 -1.72
N CYS A 6 6.59 -7.72 -0.61
CA CYS A 6 5.43 -7.46 0.24
C CYS A 6 4.30 -6.77 -0.54
N TYR A 7 4.63 -5.79 -1.39
CA TYR A 7 3.64 -5.08 -2.20
C TYR A 7 2.89 -5.97 -3.19
N TYR A 8 3.62 -6.73 -4.02
CA TYR A 8 3.00 -7.61 -5.00
C TYR A 8 2.25 -8.78 -4.34
N GLY A 9 2.77 -9.32 -3.22
CA GLY A 9 2.11 -10.34 -2.43
C GLY A 9 0.78 -9.85 -1.84
N MET A 10 0.78 -8.68 -1.21
CA MET A 10 -0.42 -8.10 -0.60
C MET A 10 -1.50 -7.79 -1.64
N ARG A 11 -1.11 -7.30 -2.82
CA ARG A 11 -2.04 -6.99 -3.91
C ARG A 11 -2.87 -8.21 -4.36
N VAL A 12 -2.22 -9.37 -4.46
CA VAL A 12 -2.89 -10.63 -4.85
C VAL A 12 -3.73 -11.18 -3.70
N LEU A 13 -3.17 -11.21 -2.48
CA LEU A 13 -3.85 -11.76 -1.30
C LEU A 13 -5.08 -10.93 -0.89
N LEU A 14 -5.00 -9.60 -0.95
CA LEU A 14 -6.11 -8.70 -0.62
C LEU A 14 -7.31 -8.92 -1.54
N THR A 15 -7.07 -9.04 -2.85
CA THR A 15 -8.12 -9.28 -3.84
C THR A 15 -8.80 -10.63 -3.60
N LEU A 16 -8.02 -11.69 -3.38
CA LEU A 16 -8.54 -13.01 -3.06
C LEU A 16 -9.31 -13.03 -1.73
N PHE A 17 -8.82 -12.32 -0.71
CA PHE A 17 -9.48 -12.23 0.59
C PHE A 17 -10.83 -11.50 0.51
N LEU A 18 -10.89 -10.38 -0.23
CA LEU A 18 -12.14 -9.62 -0.41
C LEU A 18 -13.22 -10.44 -1.13
N VAL A 19 -12.83 -11.19 -2.17
CA VAL A 19 -13.77 -12.01 -2.95
C VAL A 19 -14.17 -13.28 -2.20
N LYS A 20 -13.21 -14.05 -1.68
CA LYS A 20 -13.50 -15.35 -1.03
C LYS A 20 -13.94 -15.24 0.42
N SER A 21 -13.30 -14.41 1.23
CA SER A 21 -13.52 -14.38 2.69
C SER A 21 -14.60 -13.39 3.11
N LEU A 22 -14.70 -12.26 2.40
CA LEU A 22 -15.70 -11.23 2.68
C LEU A 22 -16.98 -11.38 1.85
N LEU A 23 -17.03 -12.33 0.89
CA LEU A 23 -18.15 -12.55 -0.04
C LEU A 23 -18.61 -11.26 -0.73
N LYS A 24 -17.71 -10.27 -0.89
CA LYS A 24 -18.00 -9.07 -1.68
C LYS A 24 -17.99 -9.48 -3.14
N GLY A 25 -19.12 -9.28 -3.83
CA GLY A 25 -19.23 -9.57 -5.26
C GLY A 25 -18.12 -8.90 -6.06
N ASP A 26 -17.75 -9.47 -7.20
CA ASP A 26 -16.56 -9.09 -7.98
C ASP A 26 -16.46 -7.58 -8.27
N SER A 27 -17.60 -6.91 -8.46
CA SER A 27 -17.68 -5.46 -8.68
C SER A 27 -17.26 -4.63 -7.46
N ASP A 28 -17.70 -5.04 -6.26
CA ASP A 28 -17.38 -4.38 -4.99
C ASP A 28 -15.90 -4.59 -4.62
N ALA A 29 -15.40 -5.81 -4.82
CA ALA A 29 -13.99 -6.13 -4.61
C ALA A 29 -13.08 -5.34 -5.55
N ALA A 30 -13.46 -5.19 -6.83
CA ALA A 30 -12.74 -4.39 -7.80
C ALA A 30 -12.72 -2.89 -7.43
N LEU A 31 -13.82 -2.34 -6.91
CA LEU A 31 -13.88 -0.95 -6.43
C LEU A 31 -12.95 -0.71 -5.25
N ILE A 32 -12.99 -1.58 -4.23
CA ILE A 32 -12.09 -1.47 -3.05
C ILE A 32 -10.63 -1.59 -3.50
N TYR A 33 -10.34 -2.55 -4.37
CA TYR A 33 -9.01 -2.76 -4.91
C TYR A 33 -8.52 -1.55 -5.73
N GLY A 34 -9.39 -0.97 -6.56
CA GLY A 34 -9.10 0.26 -7.31
C GLY A 34 -8.78 1.43 -6.38
N ALA A 35 -9.60 1.64 -5.35
CA ALA A 35 -9.38 2.68 -4.34
C ALA A 35 -8.08 2.45 -3.56
N TYR A 36 -7.79 1.21 -3.16
CA TYR A 36 -6.53 0.85 -2.50
C TYR A 36 -5.32 1.15 -3.38
N THR A 37 -5.38 0.73 -4.65
CA THR A 37 -4.29 0.96 -5.61
C THR A 37 -4.07 2.47 -5.85
N ALA A 38 -5.15 3.25 -5.97
CA ALA A 38 -5.07 4.69 -6.13
C ALA A 38 -4.40 5.38 -4.92
N LEU A 39 -4.75 4.97 -3.70
CA LEU A 39 -4.15 5.49 -2.46
C LEU A 39 -2.66 5.17 -2.38
N ILE A 40 -2.26 3.96 -2.77
CA ILE A 40 -0.83 3.59 -2.81
C ILE A 40 -0.05 4.46 -3.78
N TYR A 41 -0.60 4.78 -4.95
CA TYR A 41 0.07 5.66 -5.91
C TYR A 41 0.07 7.13 -5.46
N ALA A 42 -0.92 7.56 -4.67
CA ALA A 42 -0.98 8.91 -4.11
C ALA A 42 -0.06 9.11 -2.89
N ALA A 43 0.07 8.08 -2.05
CA ALA A 43 0.89 8.11 -0.83
C ALA A 43 2.35 8.59 -1.04
N PRO A 44 3.11 8.16 -2.06
CA PRO A 44 4.47 8.63 -2.29
C PRO A 44 4.54 10.10 -2.73
N VAL A 45 3.48 10.68 -3.30
CA VAL A 45 3.45 12.11 -3.62
C VAL A 45 3.48 12.95 -2.34
N LEU A 46 2.70 12.55 -1.34
CA LEU A 46 2.69 13.19 -0.02
C LEU A 46 3.94 12.82 0.79
N GLY A 47 4.33 11.55 0.78
CA GLY A 47 5.51 11.04 1.48
C GLY A 47 6.82 11.66 0.96
N GLY A 48 6.94 11.86 -0.35
CA GLY A 48 8.10 12.51 -0.97
C GLY A 48 8.23 13.98 -0.57
N LYS A 49 7.12 14.73 -0.53
CA LYS A 49 7.13 16.11 -0.02
C LYS A 49 7.55 16.19 1.46
N MET A 50 7.06 15.28 2.30
CA MET A 50 7.46 15.23 3.71
C MET A 50 8.92 14.82 3.90
N ALA A 51 9.42 13.89 3.07
CA ALA A 51 10.81 13.45 3.09
C ALA A 51 11.78 14.58 2.72
N ASP A 52 11.40 15.42 1.76
CA ASP A 52 12.24 16.52 1.25
C ASP A 52 12.32 17.70 2.23
N GLN A 53 11.20 18.06 2.87
CA GLN A 53 11.18 19.21 3.78
C GLN A 53 11.59 18.92 5.23
N TYR A 54 11.31 17.74 5.77
CA TYR A 54 11.35 17.54 7.23
C TYR A 54 12.26 16.40 7.71
N LEU A 55 12.28 15.27 7.01
CA LEU A 55 12.90 14.05 7.54
C LEU A 55 14.25 13.69 6.91
N GLY A 56 14.50 14.11 5.67
CA GLY A 56 15.60 13.59 4.87
C GLY A 56 15.38 12.13 4.43
N TYR A 57 16.01 11.75 3.32
CA TYR A 57 15.79 10.47 2.64
C TYR A 57 15.96 9.24 3.54
N ARG A 58 16.96 9.24 4.44
CA ARG A 58 17.26 8.09 5.32
C ARG A 58 16.14 7.79 6.31
N TYR A 59 15.62 8.81 6.99
CA TYR A 59 14.56 8.61 7.98
C TYR A 59 13.21 8.34 7.32
N ALA A 60 12.96 8.92 6.14
CA ALA A 60 11.75 8.65 5.37
C ALA A 60 11.64 7.18 4.92
N ILE A 61 12.74 6.58 4.46
CA ILE A 61 12.78 5.15 4.08
C ILE A 61 12.56 4.26 5.31
N LEU A 62 13.22 4.58 6.44
CA LEU A 62 13.05 3.83 7.68
C LEU A 62 11.62 3.88 8.21
N LEU A 63 10.99 5.06 8.20
CA LEU A 63 9.59 5.22 8.59
C LEU A 63 8.67 4.44 7.67
N GLY A 64 8.87 4.52 6.34
CA GLY A 64 8.10 3.73 5.38
C GLY A 64 8.22 2.22 5.62
N ALA A 65 9.42 1.73 5.91
CA ALA A 65 9.67 0.32 6.20
C ALA A 65 8.99 -0.13 7.51
N VAL A 66 9.03 0.67 8.58
CA VAL A 66 8.34 0.36 9.84
C VAL A 66 6.82 0.37 9.66
N LEU A 67 6.29 1.34 8.92
CA LEU A 67 4.86 1.46 8.65
C LEU A 67 4.36 0.27 7.82
N MET A 68 5.15 -0.20 6.85
CA MET A 68 4.91 -1.44 6.10
C MET A 68 5.03 -2.72 6.94
N ALA A 69 5.82 -2.72 8.02
CA ALA A 69 5.97 -3.88 8.89
C ALA A 69 4.84 -4.01 9.91
N ILE A 70 4.20 -2.88 10.29
CA ILE A 70 3.07 -2.85 11.22
C ILE A 70 1.75 -3.19 10.50
N GLY A 71 1.57 -2.74 9.26
CA GLY A 71 0.39 -3.01 8.44
C GLY A 71 0.37 -4.42 7.88
#